data_AF-A0A0G0BN69-F1
#
_entry.id   AF-A0A0G0BN69-F1
#
_cell.length_a   1.000
_cell.length_b   1.000
_cell.length_c   1.000
_cell.angle_alpha   90.00
_cell.angle_beta   90.00
_cell.angle_gamma   90.00
#
_symmetry.space_group_name_H-M   'P 1'
#
loop_
_entity.id
_entity.type
_entity.pdbx_description
1 polymer ?
#
loop_
_entity_poly.entity_id
_entity_poly.type
_entity_poly.pdbx_seq_one_letter_code
_entity_poly.pdbx_strand_id
1 'polypeptide(L)'
;MLLIKTEKEVAMKILIIEDNPIHQEAARKQLSDHDLTIMESFIDFFETFRDCWHDKPSMNLAEFDIVLTDINLPSPHDEEVCVEAATGLVIVLKALQYGVKKIGIITDANHHQDAIGKAFDLWMGSSNGAPFTVGDVMIYPECYNALIVEDEKLIKNWKGLMEGLLSGKHINNQR
;
A
#
# COMPACT_ATOMS: atom_id res chain seq x y z
N MET A 1 -34.02 7.19 -24.20
CA MET A 1 -32.64 7.27 -23.72
C MET A 1 -32.69 7.04 -22.20
N LEU A 2 -32.43 5.80 -21.75
CA LEU A 2 -32.40 5.50 -20.31
C LEU A 2 -31.05 5.98 -19.75
N LEU A 3 -31.09 6.93 -18.83
CA LEU A 3 -29.96 7.28 -17.97
C LEU A 3 -29.79 6.15 -16.95
N ILE A 4 -28.85 5.24 -17.20
CA ILE A 4 -28.38 4.30 -16.19
C ILE A 4 -27.70 5.17 -15.13
N LYS A 5 -28.32 5.31 -13.96
CA LYS A 5 -27.65 5.88 -12.79
C LYS A 5 -26.54 4.90 -12.42
N THR A 6 -25.30 5.24 -12.74
CA THR A 6 -24.13 4.55 -12.21
C THR A 6 -24.23 4.61 -10.70
N GLU A 7 -24.26 3.44 -10.05
CA GLU A 7 -24.17 3.36 -8.59
C GLU A 7 -22.95 4.17 -8.17
N LYS A 8 -23.19 5.18 -7.32
CA LYS A 8 -22.12 6.00 -6.79
C LYS A 8 -21.24 5.07 -5.98
N GLU A 9 -20.00 4.90 -6.41
CA GLU A 9 -19.02 4.08 -5.71
C GLU A 9 -18.97 4.55 -4.25
N VAL A 10 -19.10 3.60 -3.33
CA VAL A 10 -19.12 3.89 -1.90
C VAL A 10 -17.69 4.26 -1.51
N ALA A 11 -17.51 5.44 -0.91
CA ALA A 11 -16.22 5.87 -0.40
C ALA A 11 -15.67 4.85 0.61
N MET A 12 -14.46 4.36 0.38
CA MET A 12 -13.80 3.37 1.23
C MET A 12 -12.93 4.06 2.28
N LYS A 13 -12.70 3.38 3.41
CA LYS A 13 -11.69 3.76 4.41
C LYS A 13 -10.35 3.13 4.04
N ILE A 14 -9.36 3.97 3.75
CA ILE A 14 -8.05 3.54 3.29
C ILE A 14 -6.99 4.02 4.26
N LEU A 15 -6.17 3.10 4.75
CA LEU A 15 -4.95 3.40 5.49
C LEU A 15 -3.76 3.33 4.53
N ILE A 16 -2.91 4.36 4.55
CA ILE A 16 -1.69 4.43 3.75
C ILE A 16 -0.50 4.67 4.68
N ILE A 17 0.58 3.92 4.50
CA ILE A 17 1.85 4.14 5.20
C ILE A 17 2.92 4.45 4.15
N GLU A 18 3.40 5.69 4.18
CA GLU A 18 4.28 6.27 3.16
C GLU A 18 5.05 7.43 3.79
N ASP A 19 6.38 7.39 3.77
CA ASP A 19 7.23 8.42 4.37
C ASP A 19 7.54 9.57 3.42
N ASN A 20 7.52 9.35 2.10
CA ASN A 20 7.87 10.38 1.14
C ASN A 20 6.71 11.37 0.92
N PRO A 21 6.87 12.67 1.23
CA PRO A 21 5.79 13.66 1.09
C PRO A 21 5.23 13.78 -0.34
N ILE A 22 6.05 13.54 -1.36
CA ILE A 22 5.61 13.57 -2.76
C ILE A 22 4.62 12.43 -3.03
N HIS A 23 4.86 11.25 -2.47
CA HIS A 23 3.98 10.09 -2.62
C HIS A 23 2.74 10.18 -1.74
N GLN A 24 2.83 10.81 -0.57
CA GLN A 24 1.66 11.13 0.25
C GLN A 24 0.71 12.09 -0.47
N GLU A 25 1.21 13.16 -1.08
CA GLU A 25 0.39 14.10 -1.84
C GLU A 25 -0.25 13.43 -3.05
N ALA A 26 0.51 12.57 -3.75
CA ALA A 26 -0.02 11.74 -4.82
C ALA A 26 -1.20 10.87 -4.34
N ALA A 27 -1.10 10.25 -3.17
CA ALA A 27 -2.20 9.47 -2.59
C ALA A 27 -3.45 10.33 -2.35
N ARG A 28 -3.27 11.52 -1.74
CA ARG A 28 -4.37 12.46 -1.46
C ARG A 28 -5.09 12.88 -2.74
N LYS A 29 -4.34 13.13 -3.81
CA LYS A 29 -4.89 13.51 -5.13
C LYS A 29 -5.59 12.34 -5.81
N GLN A 30 -4.92 11.19 -5.89
CA GLN A 30 -5.38 10.03 -6.64
C GLN A 30 -6.59 9.33 -6.02
N LEU A 31 -6.72 9.40 -4.69
CA LEU A 31 -7.76 8.72 -3.91
C LEU A 31 -8.66 9.72 -3.16
N SER A 32 -8.85 10.91 -3.72
CA SER A 32 -9.56 12.05 -3.10
C SER A 32 -11.05 11.81 -2.82
N ASP A 33 -11.64 10.78 -3.41
CA ASP A 33 -13.02 10.33 -3.24
C ASP A 33 -13.19 9.25 -2.15
N HIS A 34 -12.13 8.97 -1.40
CA HIS A 34 -12.09 8.02 -0.30
C HIS A 34 -11.72 8.68 1.03
N ASP A 35 -12.00 7.99 2.14
CA ASP A 35 -11.63 8.43 3.49
C ASP A 35 -10.21 7.94 3.79
N LEU A 36 -9.23 8.83 3.68
CA LEU A 36 -7.80 8.50 3.78
C LEU A 36 -7.24 8.81 5.17
N THR A 37 -6.60 7.81 5.77
CA THR A 37 -5.63 7.99 6.86
C THR A 37 -4.24 7.73 6.31
N ILE A 38 -3.33 8.71 6.41
CA ILE A 38 -1.94 8.57 5.97
C ILE A 38 -1.04 8.65 7.20
N MET A 39 -0.15 7.67 7.35
CA MET A 39 0.89 7.62 8.37
C MET A 39 2.25 7.77 7.70
N GLU A 40 3.12 8.57 8.32
CA GLU A 40 4.38 8.99 7.72
C GLU A 40 5.53 8.01 8.03
N SER A 41 5.32 7.07 8.95
CA SER A 41 6.37 6.13 9.34
C SER A 41 5.82 4.81 9.86
N PHE A 42 6.70 3.80 9.86
CA PHE A 42 6.43 2.53 10.53
C PHE A 42 6.25 2.72 12.06
N ILE A 43 6.92 3.70 12.66
CA ILE A 43 6.79 4.01 14.08
C ILE A 43 5.37 4.50 14.37
N ASP A 44 4.85 5.47 13.61
CA ASP A 44 3.48 5.99 13.80
C ASP A 44 2.43 4.88 13.67
N PHE A 45 2.61 4.01 12.67
CA PHE A 45 1.78 2.81 12.51
C PHE A 45 1.84 1.92 13.75
N PHE A 46 3.06 1.59 14.19
CA PHE A 46 3.26 0.70 15.32
C PHE A 46 2.67 1.29 16.60
N GLU A 47 2.88 2.58 16.87
CA GLU A 47 2.36 3.24 18.07
C GLU A 47 0.83 3.31 18.09
N THR A 48 0.22 3.51 16.91
CA THR A 48 -1.24 3.61 16.73
C THR A 48 -1.95 2.26 16.94
N PHE A 49 -1.36 1.18 16.40
CA PHE A 49 -1.99 -0.15 16.40
C PHE A 49 -1.34 -1.15 17.37
N ARG A 50 -0.42 -0.67 18.23
CA ARG A 50 0.20 -1.47 19.30
C ARG A 50 -0.88 -2.05 20.22
N ASP A 51 -0.84 -3.36 20.40
CA ASP A 51 -1.63 -4.12 21.37
C ASP A 51 -0.74 -4.77 22.45
N CYS A 52 0.56 -4.50 22.41
CA CYS A 52 1.51 -4.93 23.43
C CYS A 52 1.52 -3.94 24.61
N TRP A 53 1.54 -4.48 25.83
CA TRP A 53 1.68 -3.74 27.10
C TRP A 53 0.46 -2.91 27.55
N HIS A 54 -0.70 -3.57 27.64
CA HIS A 54 -1.89 -3.09 28.38
C HIS A 54 -2.61 -1.86 27.83
N ASP A 55 -2.03 -1.12 26.89
CA ASP A 55 -2.69 -0.01 26.23
C ASP A 55 -3.59 -0.50 25.09
N LYS A 56 -4.79 0.09 25.02
CA LYS A 56 -5.71 -0.14 23.90
C LYS A 56 -5.18 0.66 22.69
N PRO A 57 -5.14 0.06 21.48
CA PRO A 57 -4.73 0.81 20.29
C PRO A 57 -5.64 2.02 20.09
N SER A 58 -5.07 3.13 19.62
CA SER A 58 -5.81 4.38 19.40
C SER A 58 -6.77 4.27 18.22
N MET A 59 -6.53 3.33 17.31
CA MET A 59 -7.39 2.99 16.18
C MET A 59 -7.58 1.47 16.05
N ASN A 60 -8.68 1.05 15.43
CA ASN A 60 -8.91 -0.35 15.12
C ASN A 60 -8.57 -0.62 13.66
N LEU A 61 -7.48 -1.36 13.41
CA LEU A 61 -7.00 -1.66 12.05
C LEU A 61 -8.06 -2.41 11.20
N ALA A 62 -8.95 -3.15 11.83
CA ALA A 62 -10.04 -3.88 11.16
C ALA A 62 -11.15 -2.96 10.60
N GLU A 63 -11.14 -1.66 10.92
CA GLU A 63 -12.11 -0.69 10.38
C GLU A 63 -11.75 -0.17 8.99
N PHE A 64 -10.54 -0.46 8.50
CA PHE A 64 -10.11 -0.07 7.17
C PHE A 64 -10.51 -1.12 6.14
N ASP A 65 -11.09 -0.67 5.03
CA ASP A 65 -11.45 -1.51 3.90
C ASP A 65 -10.20 -1.96 3.12
N ILE A 66 -9.19 -1.08 3.07
CA ILE A 66 -7.93 -1.27 2.36
C ILE A 66 -6.77 -0.73 3.20
N VAL A 67 -5.67 -1.49 3.25
CA VAL A 67 -4.36 -1.02 3.75
C VAL A 67 -3.38 -1.02 2.59
N LEU A 68 -2.75 0.13 2.33
CA LEU A 68 -1.70 0.31 1.33
C LEU A 68 -0.41 0.72 2.05
N THR A 69 0.73 0.18 1.65
CA THR A 69 2.01 0.52 2.28
C THR A 69 3.12 0.55 1.25
N ASP A 70 4.08 1.47 1.45
CA ASP A 70 5.42 1.26 0.92
C ASP A 70 6.03 0.00 1.54
N ILE A 71 6.86 -0.71 0.78
CA ILE A 71 7.66 -1.80 1.31
C ILE A 71 8.81 -1.28 2.18
N ASN A 72 9.50 -0.24 1.74
CA ASN A 72 10.70 0.31 2.35
C ASN A 72 10.30 1.58 3.07
N LEU A 73 10.41 1.58 4.39
CA LEU A 73 10.19 2.77 5.19
C LEU A 73 11.47 3.05 5.99
N PRO A 74 11.63 4.26 6.53
CA PRO A 74 12.71 4.58 7.45
C PRO A 74 12.82 3.52 8.56
N SER A 75 14.05 3.04 8.80
CA SER A 75 14.30 2.02 9.81
C SER A 75 13.86 2.53 11.19
N PRO A 76 13.13 1.73 11.99
CA PRO A 76 12.77 2.10 13.36
C PRO A 76 13.95 2.05 14.35
N HIS A 77 15.13 1.60 13.90
CA HIS A 77 16.33 1.42 14.72
C HIS A 77 17.56 2.00 14.03
N ASP A 78 18.48 2.57 14.83
CA ASP A 78 19.81 3.09 14.47
C ASP A 78 19.99 3.48 12.99
N GLU A 79 19.58 4.72 12.68
CA GLU A 79 19.67 5.34 11.35
C GLU A 79 21.10 5.32 10.78
N GLU A 80 22.13 5.17 11.62
CA GLU A 80 23.54 5.13 11.20
C GLU A 80 23.91 3.88 10.39
N VAL A 81 23.18 2.77 10.56
CA VAL A 81 23.52 1.48 9.93
C VAL A 81 22.54 1.08 8.83
N CYS A 82 21.25 1.38 9.01
CA CYS A 82 20.19 1.00 8.09
C CYS A 82 19.23 2.18 7.93
N VAL A 83 19.30 2.87 6.79
CA VAL A 83 18.44 4.04 6.52
C VAL A 83 16.99 3.58 6.26
N GLU A 84 16.82 2.53 5.46
CA GLU A 84 15.51 1.95 5.13
C GLU A 84 15.45 0.49 5.54
N ALA A 85 14.26 0.04 5.91
CA ALA A 85 13.97 -1.35 6.20
C ALA A 85 12.67 -1.76 5.51
N ALA A 86 12.55 -3.04 5.14
CA ALA A 86 11.36 -3.62 4.50
C ALA A 86 10.18 -3.80 5.48
N THR A 87 9.91 -2.80 6.31
CA THR A 87 8.90 -2.82 7.39
C THR A 87 7.48 -2.79 6.86
N GLY A 88 7.26 -2.43 5.59
CA GLY A 88 5.98 -2.62 4.90
C GLY A 88 5.47 -4.05 4.94
N LEU A 89 6.37 -5.04 4.93
CA LEU A 89 5.99 -6.45 5.10
C LEU A 89 5.42 -6.73 6.49
N VAL A 90 5.94 -6.08 7.53
CA VAL A 90 5.42 -6.21 8.90
C VAL A 90 4.02 -5.59 9.00
N ILE A 91 3.80 -4.45 8.33
CA ILE A 91 2.48 -3.80 8.23
C ILE A 91 1.46 -4.74 7.60
N VAL A 92 1.82 -5.42 6.51
CA VAL A 92 0.93 -6.38 5.82
C VAL A 92 0.57 -7.54 6.74
N LEU A 93 1.54 -8.12 7.45
CA LEU A 93 1.28 -9.20 8.40
C LEU A 93 0.37 -8.74 9.54
N LYS A 94 0.53 -7.51 10.03
CA LYS A 94 -0.34 -6.92 11.05
C LYS A 94 -1.76 -6.68 10.51
N ALA A 95 -1.90 -6.16 9.29
CA ALA A 95 -3.21 -5.99 8.64
C ALA A 95 -3.93 -7.33 8.45
N LEU A 96 -3.21 -8.38 8.04
CA LEU A 96 -3.73 -9.75 7.97
C LEU A 96 -4.20 -10.24 9.34
N GLN A 97 -3.40 -10.04 10.39
CA GLN A 97 -3.75 -10.43 11.76
C GLN A 97 -5.07 -9.78 12.24
N TYR A 98 -5.35 -8.56 11.80
CA TYR A 98 -6.57 -7.81 12.16
C TYR A 98 -7.73 -8.04 11.18
N GLY A 99 -7.55 -8.89 10.17
CA GLY A 99 -8.62 -9.30 9.27
C GLY A 99 -8.94 -8.33 8.14
N VAL A 100 -8.02 -7.42 7.81
CA VAL A 100 -8.14 -6.54 6.63
C VAL A 100 -8.21 -7.40 5.36
N LYS A 101 -9.17 -7.11 4.48
CA LYS A 101 -9.49 -7.97 3.32
C LYS A 101 -8.79 -7.60 2.03
N LYS A 102 -8.25 -6.39 1.92
CA LYS A 102 -7.51 -5.93 0.74
C LYS A 102 -6.25 -5.21 1.18
N ILE A 103 -5.09 -5.71 0.77
CA ILE A 103 -3.80 -5.19 1.22
C ILE A 103 -2.90 -4.98 0.00
N GLY A 104 -2.49 -3.75 -0.23
CA GLY A 104 -1.56 -3.37 -1.29
C GLY A 104 -0.18 -3.09 -0.72
N ILE A 105 0.85 -3.58 -1.40
CA ILE A 105 2.24 -3.24 -1.13
C ILE A 105 2.80 -2.67 -2.42
N ILE A 106 3.38 -1.49 -2.35
CA ILE A 106 3.99 -0.84 -3.50
C ILE A 106 5.43 -0.51 -3.17
N THR A 107 6.28 -0.49 -4.18
CA THR A 107 7.66 -0.05 -4.01
C THR A 107 8.15 0.70 -5.22
N ASP A 108 8.80 1.83 -4.98
CA ASP A 108 9.60 2.55 -5.97
C ASP A 108 11.05 2.03 -6.02
N ALA A 109 11.37 1.01 -5.20
CA ALA A 109 12.69 0.39 -5.18
C ALA A 109 13.02 -0.22 -6.54
N ASN A 110 14.14 0.21 -7.09
CA ASN A 110 14.66 -0.34 -8.32
C ASN A 110 15.19 -1.76 -8.07
N HIS A 111 14.64 -2.77 -8.76
CA HIS A 111 15.09 -4.16 -8.65
C HIS A 111 16.58 -4.36 -9.02
N HIS A 112 17.24 -3.39 -9.66
CA HIS A 112 18.69 -3.48 -9.86
C HIS A 112 19.49 -3.19 -8.59
N GLN A 113 18.92 -2.40 -7.68
CA GLN A 113 19.63 -1.77 -6.56
C GLN A 113 19.17 -2.25 -5.19
N ASP A 114 17.96 -2.78 -5.09
CA ASP A 114 17.37 -3.18 -3.81
C ASP A 114 17.15 -4.71 -3.70
N ALA A 115 17.52 -5.29 -2.56
CA ALA A 115 17.44 -6.72 -2.34
C ALA A 115 16.00 -7.22 -2.21
N ILE A 116 15.11 -6.43 -1.62
CA ILE A 116 13.71 -6.79 -1.48
C ILE A 116 12.96 -6.64 -2.80
N GLY A 117 13.29 -5.63 -3.62
CA GLY A 117 12.82 -5.47 -4.99
C GLY A 117 13.18 -6.67 -5.86
N LYS A 118 14.44 -7.17 -5.77
CA LYS A 118 14.83 -8.42 -6.46
C LYS A 118 14.03 -9.63 -6.00
N ALA A 119 13.79 -9.74 -4.70
CA ALA A 119 13.00 -10.85 -4.15
C ALA A 119 11.54 -10.76 -4.63
N PHE A 120 10.98 -9.56 -4.70
CA PHE A 120 9.64 -9.29 -5.24
C PHE A 120 9.53 -9.65 -6.72
N ASP A 121 10.50 -9.28 -7.54
CA ASP A 121 10.55 -9.66 -8.95
C ASP A 121 10.55 -11.19 -9.14
N LEU A 122 11.37 -11.91 -8.37
CA LEU A 122 11.41 -13.38 -8.42
C LEU A 122 10.10 -14.01 -7.98
N TRP A 123 9.45 -13.44 -6.96
CA TRP A 123 8.18 -13.92 -6.46
C TRP A 123 7.04 -13.66 -7.46
N MET A 124 6.97 -12.45 -8.01
CA MET A 124 5.90 -12.01 -8.92
C MET A 124 6.08 -12.46 -10.36
N GLY A 125 7.28 -12.89 -10.76
CA GLY A 125 7.56 -13.35 -12.13
C GLY A 125 6.66 -14.50 -12.61
N SER A 126 5.99 -15.21 -11.70
CA SER A 126 5.00 -16.24 -12.04
C SER A 126 3.58 -15.71 -12.26
N SER A 127 3.24 -14.53 -11.72
CA SER A 127 1.91 -13.93 -11.75
C SER A 127 1.80 -12.68 -12.63
N ASN A 128 2.89 -12.25 -13.27
CA ASN A 128 2.98 -10.94 -13.95
C ASN A 128 2.53 -9.78 -13.03
N GLY A 129 2.83 -9.87 -11.73
CA GLY A 129 2.43 -8.87 -10.75
C GLY A 129 0.91 -8.84 -10.46
N ALA A 130 0.11 -9.81 -10.92
CA ALA A 130 -1.32 -9.80 -10.59
C ALA A 130 -1.57 -9.98 -9.09
N PRO A 131 -2.64 -9.35 -8.54
CA PRO A 131 -3.12 -9.63 -7.19
C PRO A 131 -3.37 -11.13 -7.00
N PHE A 132 -3.15 -11.62 -5.78
CA PHE A 132 -3.42 -13.00 -5.41
C PHE A 132 -4.21 -13.05 -4.09
N THR A 133 -4.78 -14.21 -3.78
CA THR A 133 -5.55 -14.39 -2.56
C THR A 133 -4.88 -15.34 -1.57
N VAL A 134 -5.06 -15.04 -0.28
CA VAL A 134 -4.74 -15.94 0.84
C VAL A 134 -6.01 -16.07 1.67
N GLY A 135 -6.71 -17.20 1.52
CA GLY A 135 -8.06 -17.34 2.05
C GLY A 135 -9.01 -16.36 1.39
N ASP A 136 -9.64 -15.48 2.17
CA ASP A 136 -10.55 -14.43 1.70
C ASP A 136 -9.89 -13.04 1.63
N VAL A 137 -8.57 -12.96 1.80
CA VAL A 137 -7.80 -11.71 1.71
C VAL A 137 -7.17 -11.58 0.33
N MET A 138 -7.35 -10.42 -0.30
CA MET A 138 -6.68 -10.01 -1.53
C MET A 138 -5.38 -9.28 -1.20
N ILE A 139 -4.27 -9.70 -1.80
CA ILE A 139 -2.96 -9.08 -1.64
C ILE A 139 -2.44 -8.68 -3.02
N TYR A 140 -1.97 -7.44 -3.17
CA TYR A 140 -1.37 -6.95 -4.40
C TYR A 140 0.03 -6.36 -4.11
N PRO A 141 1.10 -7.12 -4.40
CA PRO A 141 2.44 -6.57 -4.48
C PRO A 141 2.66 -5.90 -5.85
N GLU A 142 3.13 -4.66 -5.87
CA GLU A 142 3.37 -3.89 -7.09
C GLU A 142 4.77 -3.26 -7.08
N CYS A 143 5.58 -3.60 -8.10
CA CYS A 143 6.90 -3.00 -8.34
C CYS A 143 7.09 -2.53 -9.80
N TYR A 144 6.27 -2.98 -10.75
CA TYR A 144 6.45 -2.78 -12.18
C TYR A 144 5.78 -1.48 -12.66
N ASN A 145 4.57 -1.24 -12.18
CA ASN A 145 3.76 -0.05 -12.43
C ASN A 145 3.62 0.82 -11.18
N ALA A 146 4.55 0.64 -10.25
CA ALA A 146 4.55 1.33 -8.97
C ALA A 146 4.65 2.85 -9.12
N LEU A 147 5.29 3.34 -10.18
CA LEU A 147 5.47 4.77 -10.45
C LEU A 147 4.77 5.21 -11.74
N ILE A 148 4.20 6.40 -11.71
CA ILE A 148 3.71 7.16 -12.87
C ILE A 148 4.37 8.53 -12.91
N VAL A 149 4.40 9.15 -14.08
CA VAL A 149 4.87 10.53 -14.24
C VAL A 149 3.65 11.46 -14.17
N GLU A 150 3.65 12.38 -13.22
CA GLU A 150 2.65 13.43 -13.09
C GLU A 150 3.34 14.75 -12.74
N ASP A 151 3.01 15.82 -13.46
CA ASP A 151 3.60 17.15 -13.26
C ASP A 151 5.15 17.12 -13.23
N GLU A 152 5.74 16.37 -14.16
CA GLU A 152 7.20 16.14 -14.30
C GLU A 152 7.87 15.40 -13.13
N LYS A 153 7.09 14.87 -12.18
CA LYS A 153 7.57 14.09 -11.04
C LYS A 153 7.22 12.62 -11.19
N LEU A 154 8.10 11.75 -10.71
CA LEU A 154 7.76 10.34 -10.49
C LEU A 154 7.02 10.22 -9.17
N ILE A 155 5.80 9.69 -9.22
CA ILE A 155 4.95 9.50 -8.05
C ILE A 155 4.40 8.07 -8.02
N LYS A 156 4.09 7.56 -6.82
CA LYS A 156 3.47 6.25 -6.69
C LYS A 156 2.06 6.20 -7.29
N ASN A 157 1.75 5.09 -7.94
CA ASN A 157 0.45 4.82 -8.58
C ASN A 157 -0.53 4.14 -7.60
N TRP A 158 -0.90 4.87 -6.55
CA TRP A 158 -1.82 4.39 -5.52
C TRP A 158 -3.18 3.99 -6.10
N LYS A 159 -3.67 4.75 -7.08
CA LYS A 159 -4.92 4.43 -7.77
C LYS A 159 -4.85 3.11 -8.52
N GLY A 160 -3.80 2.88 -9.31
CA GLY A 160 -3.63 1.62 -10.02
C GLY A 160 -3.51 0.42 -9.09
N LEU A 161 -2.79 0.57 -7.97
CA LEU A 161 -2.71 -0.44 -6.92
C LEU A 161 -4.09 -0.77 -6.34
N MET A 162 -4.87 0.24 -5.97
CA MET A 162 -6.21 0.06 -5.43
C MET A 162 -7.16 -0.58 -6.46
N GLU A 163 -7.16 -0.10 -7.71
CA GLU A 163 -7.99 -0.65 -8.79
C GLU A 163 -7.66 -2.13 -9.07
N GLY A 164 -6.39 -2.50 -8.99
CA GLY A 164 -6.00 -3.90 -9.12
C GLY A 164 -6.50 -4.76 -7.96
N LEU A 165 -6.43 -4.28 -6.72
CA LEU A 165 -7.01 -4.96 -5.56
C LEU A 165 -8.52 -5.17 -5.70
N LEU A 166 -9.24 -4.17 -6.20
CA LEU A 166 -10.69 -4.22 -6.37
C LEU A 166 -11.10 -5.16 -7.51
N SER A 167 -10.35 -5.15 -8.61
CA SER A 167 -10.66 -5.93 -9.81
C SER A 167 -10.11 -7.36 -9.76
N GLY A 168 -9.13 -7.63 -8.88
CA GLY A 168 -8.37 -8.88 -8.87
C GLY A 168 -7.51 -9.06 -10.13
N LYS A 169 -7.18 -7.97 -10.82
CA LYS A 169 -6.41 -7.98 -12.07
C LYS A 169 -5.21 -7.04 -11.97
N HIS A 170 -4.14 -7.40 -12.65
CA HIS A 170 -3.02 -6.48 -12.84
C HIS A 170 -3.48 -5.31 -13.73
N ILE A 171 -3.19 -4.09 -13.29
CA ILE A 171 -3.51 -2.87 -14.05
C ILE A 171 -2.30 -2.49 -14.89
N ASN A 172 -2.40 -2.73 -16.20
CA ASN A 172 -1.39 -2.24 -17.13
C ASN A 172 -1.62 -0.76 -17.36
N ASN A 173 -0.70 0.08 -16.89
CA ASN A 173 -0.62 1.46 -17.35
C ASN A 173 -0.23 1.42 -18.84
N GLN A 174 -1.21 1.58 -19.73
CA GLN A 174 -0.90 1.81 -21.14
C GLN A 174 -0.13 3.14 -21.22
N ARG A 175 1.18 3.04 -21.51
CA ARG A 175 2.06 4.18 -21.78
C ARG A 175 1.69 4.85 -23.10
#